data_AF-A0A0D2K869-F1
#
_entry.id   AF-A0A0D2K869-F1
#
_cell.length_a   1.000
_cell.length_b   1.000
_cell.length_c   1.000
_cell.angle_alpha   90.00
_cell.angle_beta   90.00
_cell.angle_gamma   90.00
#
_symmetry.space_group_name_H-M   'P 1'
#
loop_
_entity.id
_entity.type
_entity.pdbx_description
1 polymer ?
#
loop_
_entity_poly.entity_id
_entity_poly.type
_entity_poly.pdbx_seq_one_letter_code
_entity_poly.pdbx_strand_id
1 'polypeptide(L)'
;MEVVRRQLASDSDAFESALRLVRALLSYHAHPRLLEAALAVLGDGTSVLLGGGGVRLGDPSLDNRLSVLARLLVTCGDEQHAAVAAAVAKHGFIGLLLKALINQSFDIKANSITVLFELCTCPRSRAAVSAHPAALATLANALRAAGAAAGAANGDEAHGFALLADDALLVIRRLIAHSAAAGDAFAKMALAPSGSGILDALERQLAAPLGGEHPHISNRRPLRVLAAAATALDAITRTASRCGRLAALQKRRILVLGAAQALVRVAHVFQRDGHPRGGGPPEQNERWVLNEAKMLLAALDCLTDVTADGGGADAALAALRESGPEAVEALKDAAARAATALVAAWPDDGAETHEQRLHDEAFAAMLMRLSLRYEDLKQQQQQPQQPQQQQLPHLEQSRPNEHHQQQQHQQNSADSTTSSGRSRGDRATGVDPAPAGSAKPAVSSSSRALPAVGEGSSEQGRGPASGNECAACAKTPADGARLRLCRGCRSVRYCSLECMRSAWPGHRQACQERQATASVAPAPQAV
;
A
#
# COMPACT_ATOMS: atom_id res chain seq x y z
N MET A 1 40.17 -12.55 7.89
CA MET A 1 39.41 -11.95 6.77
C MET A 1 39.47 -12.77 5.50
N GLU A 2 40.65 -13.15 4.98
CA GLU A 2 40.73 -13.99 3.76
C GLU A 2 40.00 -15.35 3.90
N VAL A 3 40.06 -15.98 5.07
CA VAL A 3 39.28 -17.20 5.38
C VAL A 3 37.78 -16.94 5.29
N VAL A 4 37.31 -15.80 5.84
CA VAL A 4 35.89 -15.40 5.83
C VAL A 4 35.42 -15.16 4.39
N ARG A 5 36.23 -14.48 3.57
CA ARG A 5 35.94 -14.25 2.14
C ARG A 5 35.78 -15.58 1.38
N ARG A 6 36.70 -16.53 1.59
CA ARG A 6 36.60 -17.87 1.00
C ARG A 6 35.38 -18.64 1.47
N GLN A 7 35.02 -18.54 2.76
CA GLN A 7 33.83 -19.18 3.31
C GLN A 7 32.53 -18.58 2.76
N LEU A 8 32.46 -17.24 2.60
CA LEU A 8 31.32 -16.56 1.96
C LEU A 8 31.15 -16.94 0.48
N ALA A 9 32.23 -17.32 -0.20
CA ALA A 9 32.18 -17.79 -1.58
C ALA A 9 31.88 -19.31 -1.70
N SER A 10 31.92 -20.05 -0.59
CA SER A 10 31.76 -21.51 -0.59
C SER A 10 30.32 -21.93 -0.32
N ASP A 11 29.97 -23.13 -0.77
CA ASP A 11 28.67 -23.78 -0.49
C ASP A 11 28.67 -24.59 0.81
N SER A 12 29.62 -24.33 1.71
CA SER A 12 29.81 -25.11 2.93
C SER A 12 28.97 -24.58 4.10
N ASP A 13 28.77 -25.41 5.12
CA ASP A 13 28.17 -25.01 6.41
C ASP A 13 28.91 -23.83 7.08
N ALA A 14 30.16 -23.59 6.69
CA ALA A 14 30.94 -22.44 7.15
C ALA A 14 30.42 -21.09 6.61
N PHE A 15 29.61 -21.08 5.54
CA PHE A 15 29.01 -19.87 4.98
C PHE A 15 28.21 -19.09 6.04
N GLU A 16 27.35 -19.79 6.76
CA GLU A 16 26.49 -19.21 7.80
C GLU A 16 27.31 -18.65 8.97
N SER A 17 28.37 -19.35 9.37
CA SER A 17 29.29 -18.88 10.42
C SER A 17 30.05 -17.62 9.98
N ALA A 18 30.50 -17.58 8.72
CA ALA A 18 31.14 -16.41 8.14
C ALA A 18 30.19 -15.20 8.08
N LEU A 19 28.92 -15.43 7.71
CA LEU A 19 27.90 -14.40 7.60
C LEU A 19 27.55 -13.80 8.98
N ARG A 20 27.43 -14.64 10.01
CA ARG A 20 27.22 -14.18 11.40
C ARG A 20 28.39 -13.35 11.91
N LEU A 21 29.63 -13.75 11.61
CA LEU A 21 30.82 -12.98 11.98
C LEU A 21 30.80 -11.60 11.31
N VAL A 22 30.51 -11.53 10.00
CA VAL A 22 30.41 -10.25 9.29
C VAL A 22 29.29 -9.39 9.84
N ARG A 23 28.11 -9.96 10.14
CA ARG A 23 27.01 -9.24 10.79
C ARG A 23 27.42 -8.66 12.14
N ALA A 24 28.17 -9.41 12.94
CA ALA A 24 28.70 -8.95 14.21
C ALA A 24 29.67 -7.77 14.01
N LEU A 25 30.61 -7.88 13.07
CA LEU A 25 31.56 -6.81 12.75
C LEU A 25 30.86 -5.52 12.28
N LEU A 26 29.84 -5.63 11.43
CA LEU A 26 29.04 -4.49 10.96
C LEU A 26 28.19 -3.83 12.06
N SER A 27 27.96 -4.52 13.19
CA SER A 27 27.20 -3.97 14.32
C SER A 27 28.08 -3.15 15.27
N TYR A 28 29.41 -3.25 15.18
CA TYR A 28 30.36 -2.50 16.01
C TYR A 28 30.73 -1.15 15.39
N HIS A 29 29.78 -0.21 15.36
CA HIS A 29 29.98 1.14 14.81
C HIS A 29 31.09 1.94 15.52
N ALA A 30 31.43 1.61 16.76
CA ALA A 30 32.47 2.28 17.54
C ALA A 30 33.91 1.98 17.06
N HIS A 31 34.10 1.04 16.12
CA HIS A 31 35.43 0.58 15.70
C HIS A 31 35.59 0.64 14.17
N PRO A 32 36.02 1.79 13.62
CA PRO A 32 36.18 2.01 12.17
C PRO A 32 36.99 0.91 11.48
N ARG A 33 38.06 0.41 12.12
CA ARG A 33 38.90 -0.67 11.58
C ARG A 33 38.15 -2.00 11.39
N LEU A 34 37.21 -2.33 12.27
CA LEU A 34 36.39 -3.55 12.14
C LEU A 34 35.37 -3.39 11.00
N LEU A 35 34.81 -2.19 10.85
CA LEU A 35 33.94 -1.86 9.73
C LEU A 35 34.69 -1.94 8.40
N GLU A 36 35.84 -1.29 8.28
CA GLU A 36 36.71 -1.38 7.09
C GLU A 36 37.08 -2.81 6.74
N ALA A 37 37.42 -3.64 7.74
CA ALA A 37 37.70 -5.05 7.52
C ALA A 37 36.47 -5.81 6.99
N ALA A 38 35.28 -5.56 7.53
CA ALA A 38 34.03 -6.16 7.06
C ALA A 38 33.71 -5.73 5.62
N LEU A 39 33.83 -4.43 5.31
CA LEU A 39 33.66 -3.90 3.96
C LEU A 39 34.64 -4.55 2.97
N ALA A 40 35.91 -4.68 3.34
CA ALA A 40 36.92 -5.32 2.51
C ALA A 40 36.63 -6.80 2.23
N VAL A 41 36.02 -7.53 3.18
CA VAL A 41 35.62 -8.92 2.97
C VAL A 41 34.41 -9.04 2.08
N LEU A 42 33.44 -8.14 2.25
CA LEU A 42 32.20 -8.12 1.47
C LEU A 42 32.44 -7.70 0.02
N GLY A 43 33.40 -6.81 -0.23
CA GLY A 43 33.62 -6.23 -1.55
C GLY A 43 32.32 -5.63 -2.09
N ASP A 44 32.03 -5.88 -3.36
CA ASP A 44 30.77 -5.48 -4.03
C ASP A 44 29.52 -6.25 -3.55
N GLY A 45 29.63 -7.07 -2.51
CA GLY A 45 28.53 -7.88 -1.98
C GLY A 45 28.18 -9.11 -2.84
N THR A 46 28.88 -9.34 -3.96
CA THR A 46 28.62 -10.47 -4.87
C THR A 46 28.78 -11.82 -4.15
N SER A 47 29.71 -11.93 -3.20
CA SER A 47 29.88 -13.15 -2.39
C SER A 47 28.66 -13.46 -1.52
N VAL A 48 28.01 -12.44 -0.94
CA VAL A 48 26.77 -12.60 -0.16
C VAL A 48 25.59 -12.95 -1.05
N LEU A 49 25.57 -12.43 -2.28
CA LEU A 49 24.49 -12.63 -3.26
C LEU A 49 24.59 -13.95 -4.02
N LEU A 50 25.80 -14.44 -4.30
CA LEU A 50 26.05 -15.58 -5.18
C LEU A 50 26.67 -16.80 -4.49
N GLY A 51 27.32 -16.65 -3.34
CA GLY A 51 27.89 -17.78 -2.61
C GLY A 51 26.80 -18.72 -2.09
N GLY A 52 27.08 -20.02 -1.95
CA GLY A 52 26.10 -20.99 -1.46
C GLY A 52 25.17 -21.59 -2.51
N GLY A 53 25.58 -21.66 -3.78
CA GLY A 53 24.75 -22.18 -4.88
C GLY A 53 23.66 -21.21 -5.35
N GLY A 54 23.76 -19.93 -4.97
CA GLY A 54 22.82 -18.86 -5.31
C GLY A 54 21.62 -18.78 -4.36
N VAL A 55 21.16 -17.56 -4.09
CA VAL A 55 20.11 -17.30 -3.11
C VAL A 55 18.71 -17.63 -3.67
N ARG A 56 17.93 -18.39 -2.89
CA ARG A 56 16.53 -18.73 -3.19
C ARG A 56 15.61 -18.25 -2.07
N LEU A 57 14.32 -18.07 -2.37
CA LEU A 57 13.35 -17.58 -1.37
C LEU A 57 13.18 -18.52 -0.16
N GLY A 58 13.46 -19.82 -0.33
CA GLY A 58 13.43 -20.83 0.72
C GLY A 58 14.78 -21.12 1.36
N ASP A 59 15.82 -20.36 1.05
CA ASP A 59 17.13 -20.49 1.68
C ASP A 59 17.03 -20.08 3.17
N PRO A 60 17.38 -20.96 4.13
CA PRO A 60 17.32 -20.64 5.55
C PRO A 60 18.27 -19.48 5.93
N SER A 61 19.30 -19.22 5.14
CA SER A 61 20.24 -18.12 5.34
C SER A 61 19.79 -16.80 4.71
N LEU A 62 18.64 -16.77 4.00
CA LEU A 62 18.17 -15.58 3.29
C LEU A 62 18.05 -14.36 4.21
N ASP A 63 17.51 -14.54 5.42
CA ASP A 63 17.39 -13.44 6.37
C ASP A 63 18.76 -12.85 6.74
N ASN A 64 19.72 -13.70 7.11
CA ASN A 64 21.07 -13.26 7.45
C ASN A 64 21.75 -12.56 6.28
N ARG A 65 21.55 -13.04 5.04
CA ARG A 65 22.15 -12.44 3.84
C ARG A 65 21.58 -11.05 3.61
N LEU A 66 20.26 -10.91 3.68
CA LEU A 66 19.58 -9.63 3.54
C LEU A 66 19.96 -8.67 4.67
N SER A 67 20.09 -9.15 5.91
CA SER A 67 20.52 -8.34 7.04
C SER A 67 21.94 -7.81 6.86
N VAL A 68 22.87 -8.64 6.38
CA VAL A 68 24.25 -8.22 6.07
C VAL A 68 24.28 -7.23 4.90
N LEU A 69 23.51 -7.47 3.84
CA LEU A 69 23.41 -6.54 2.71
C LEU A 69 22.80 -5.19 3.11
N ALA A 70 21.72 -5.19 3.90
CA ALA A 70 21.10 -3.98 4.41
C ALA A 70 22.12 -3.16 5.22
N ARG A 71 22.85 -3.80 6.14
CA ARG A 71 23.89 -3.15 6.93
C ARG A 71 25.08 -2.67 6.11
N LEU A 72 25.49 -3.44 5.11
CA LEU A 72 26.55 -3.04 4.18
C LEU A 72 26.17 -1.75 3.46
N LEU A 73 24.96 -1.71 2.86
CA LEU A 73 24.49 -0.56 2.11
C LEU A 73 24.35 0.70 2.98
N VAL A 74 23.89 0.56 4.21
CA VAL A 74 23.74 1.68 5.16
C VAL A 74 25.08 2.22 5.66
N THR A 75 26.10 1.36 5.80
CA THR A 75 27.38 1.76 6.43
C THR A 75 28.50 2.07 5.43
N CYS A 76 28.37 1.65 4.17
CA CYS A 76 29.42 1.84 3.18
C CYS A 76 29.39 3.25 2.55
N GLY A 77 30.55 3.71 2.05
CA GLY A 77 30.64 4.95 1.29
C GLY A 77 30.00 4.84 -0.09
N ASP A 78 29.78 5.99 -0.75
CA ASP A 78 29.05 6.08 -2.01
C ASP A 78 29.61 5.18 -3.13
N GLU A 79 30.93 5.02 -3.22
CA GLU A 79 31.56 4.15 -4.21
C GLU A 79 31.20 2.68 -4.01
N GLN A 80 31.30 2.20 -2.76
CA GLN A 80 31.00 0.83 -2.40
C GLN A 80 29.49 0.57 -2.52
N HIS A 81 28.67 1.54 -2.15
CA HIS A 81 27.23 1.50 -2.35
C HIS A 81 26.89 1.35 -3.83
N ALA A 82 27.47 2.19 -4.70
CA ALA A 82 27.26 2.10 -6.14
C ALA A 82 27.70 0.74 -6.71
N ALA A 83 28.81 0.17 -6.21
CA ALA A 83 29.28 -1.16 -6.62
C ALA A 83 28.29 -2.27 -6.22
N VAL A 84 27.83 -2.30 -4.96
CA VAL A 84 26.83 -3.27 -4.49
C VAL A 84 25.52 -3.10 -5.27
N ALA A 85 25.11 -1.86 -5.49
CA ALA A 85 23.89 -1.55 -6.20
C ALA A 85 23.96 -2.01 -7.67
N ALA A 86 25.12 -1.86 -8.32
CA ALA A 86 25.38 -2.37 -9.66
C ALA A 86 25.39 -3.91 -9.70
N ALA A 87 25.98 -4.57 -8.70
CA ALA A 87 25.98 -6.04 -8.59
C ALA A 87 24.56 -6.58 -8.43
N VAL A 88 23.75 -6.02 -7.53
CA VAL A 88 22.34 -6.39 -7.33
C VAL A 88 21.54 -6.28 -8.62
N ALA A 89 21.71 -5.18 -9.36
CA ALA A 89 21.04 -4.98 -10.64
C ALA A 89 21.51 -5.98 -11.70
N LYS A 90 22.83 -6.17 -11.84
CA LYS A 90 23.45 -7.07 -12.83
C LYS A 90 23.03 -8.53 -12.64
N HIS A 91 22.90 -8.98 -11.39
CA HIS A 91 22.60 -10.38 -11.07
C HIS A 91 21.10 -10.67 -10.92
N GLY A 92 20.21 -9.72 -11.27
CA GLY A 92 18.76 -9.93 -11.24
C GLY A 92 18.18 -10.06 -9.84
N PHE A 93 18.90 -9.63 -8.80
CA PHE A 93 18.53 -9.84 -7.41
C PHE A 93 17.33 -8.96 -6.97
N ILE A 94 17.02 -7.90 -7.74
CA ILE A 94 15.79 -7.09 -7.57
C ILE A 94 14.54 -7.99 -7.57
N GLY A 95 14.46 -8.96 -8.49
CA GLY A 95 13.32 -9.88 -8.55
C GLY A 95 13.19 -10.75 -7.31
N LEU A 96 14.31 -11.14 -6.70
CA LEU A 96 14.31 -11.88 -5.44
C LEU A 96 13.89 -11.00 -4.26
N LEU A 97 14.42 -9.78 -4.15
CA LEU A 97 14.03 -8.81 -3.12
C LEU A 97 12.52 -8.54 -3.13
N LEU A 98 11.94 -8.37 -4.32
CA LEU A 98 10.50 -8.19 -4.47
C LEU A 98 9.72 -9.44 -4.05
N LYS A 99 10.18 -10.65 -4.39
CA LYS A 99 9.57 -11.89 -3.88
C LYS A 99 9.67 -12.02 -2.36
N ALA A 100 10.79 -11.58 -1.78
CA ALA A 100 11.04 -11.61 -0.34
C ALA A 100 10.11 -10.67 0.45
N LEU A 101 9.63 -9.58 -0.16
CA LEU A 101 8.57 -8.73 0.45
C LEU A 101 7.24 -9.47 0.65
N ILE A 102 7.01 -10.58 -0.06
CA ILE A 102 5.78 -11.40 0.04
C ILE A 102 6.00 -12.60 0.99
N ASN A 103 7.19 -12.74 1.61
CA ASN A 103 7.49 -13.82 2.54
C ASN A 103 6.56 -13.77 3.78
N GLN A 104 6.50 -14.82 4.59
CA GLN A 104 5.76 -14.79 5.87
C GLN A 104 6.61 -14.18 6.99
N SER A 105 7.93 -14.37 6.95
CA SER A 105 8.86 -13.80 7.93
C SER A 105 8.89 -12.27 7.85
N PHE A 106 8.72 -11.62 9.00
CA PHE A 106 8.84 -10.17 9.14
C PHE A 106 10.27 -9.69 8.86
N ASP A 107 11.27 -10.37 9.42
CA ASP A 107 12.69 -9.97 9.28
C ASP A 107 13.13 -9.98 7.81
N ILE A 108 12.70 -11.00 7.05
CA ILE A 108 12.99 -11.08 5.61
C ILE A 108 12.37 -9.87 4.88
N LYS A 109 11.14 -9.46 5.22
CA LYS A 109 10.51 -8.27 4.62
C LYS A 109 11.25 -6.98 4.99
N ALA A 110 11.54 -6.81 6.28
CA ALA A 110 12.20 -5.63 6.82
C ALA A 110 13.61 -5.44 6.22
N ASN A 111 14.39 -6.53 6.17
CA ASN A 111 15.70 -6.50 5.54
C ASN A 111 15.59 -6.27 4.02
N SER A 112 14.63 -6.90 3.34
CA SER A 112 14.41 -6.69 1.90
C SER A 112 14.02 -5.26 1.55
N ILE A 113 13.13 -4.64 2.33
CA ILE A 113 12.69 -3.27 2.07
C ILE A 113 13.83 -2.29 2.34
N THR A 114 14.66 -2.55 3.36
CA THR A 114 15.83 -1.72 3.67
C THR A 114 16.83 -1.77 2.52
N VAL A 115 17.12 -2.96 2.00
CA VAL A 115 17.98 -3.12 0.81
C VAL A 115 17.38 -2.37 -0.39
N LEU A 116 16.08 -2.52 -0.66
CA LEU A 116 15.42 -1.80 -1.77
C LEU A 116 15.45 -0.28 -1.59
N PHE A 117 15.28 0.20 -0.36
CA PHE A 117 15.39 1.62 -0.03
C PHE A 117 16.78 2.14 -0.37
N GLU A 118 17.83 1.48 0.12
CA GLU A 118 19.20 1.90 -0.15
C GLU A 118 19.55 1.82 -1.64
N LEU A 119 19.15 0.75 -2.35
CA LEU A 119 19.33 0.65 -3.81
C LEU A 119 18.67 1.80 -4.57
N CYS A 120 17.54 2.32 -4.05
CA CYS A 120 16.87 3.46 -4.64
C CYS A 120 17.57 4.80 -4.33
N THR A 121 18.58 4.88 -3.48
CA THR A 121 19.43 6.08 -3.37
C THR A 121 20.22 6.30 -4.66
N CYS A 122 20.76 5.22 -5.23
CA CYS A 122 21.59 5.23 -6.43
C CYS A 122 20.74 5.38 -7.70
N PRO A 123 21.00 6.34 -8.59
CA PRO A 123 20.22 6.53 -9.81
C PRO A 123 20.13 5.30 -10.72
N ARG A 124 21.25 4.56 -10.88
CA ARG A 124 21.33 3.38 -11.75
C ARG A 124 20.43 2.25 -11.25
N SER A 125 20.51 1.94 -9.96
CA SER A 125 19.71 0.87 -9.37
C SER A 125 18.26 1.28 -9.16
N ARG A 126 17.99 2.56 -8.89
CA ARG A 126 16.63 3.12 -8.93
C ARG A 126 15.96 2.93 -10.29
N ALA A 127 16.68 3.19 -11.39
CA ALA A 127 16.17 2.94 -12.74
C ALA A 127 15.89 1.44 -12.96
N ALA A 128 16.77 0.55 -12.49
CA ALA A 128 16.56 -0.88 -12.57
C ALA A 128 15.35 -1.36 -11.75
N VAL A 129 15.15 -0.84 -10.53
CA VAL A 129 13.97 -1.14 -9.70
C VAL A 129 12.70 -0.60 -10.37
N SER A 130 12.73 0.63 -10.89
CA SER A 130 11.59 1.24 -11.59
C SER A 130 11.22 0.52 -12.88
N ALA A 131 12.20 -0.06 -13.58
CA ALA A 131 11.97 -0.83 -14.80
C ALA A 131 11.35 -2.22 -14.53
N HIS A 132 11.45 -2.72 -13.29
CA HIS A 132 10.92 -4.04 -12.96
C HIS A 132 9.38 -3.98 -12.84
N PRO A 133 8.62 -4.74 -13.66
CA PRO A 133 7.17 -4.58 -13.80
C PRO A 133 6.39 -4.86 -12.51
N ALA A 134 6.92 -5.71 -11.62
CA ALA A 134 6.30 -6.04 -10.34
C ALA A 134 6.68 -5.09 -9.18
N ALA A 135 7.64 -4.19 -9.36
CA ALA A 135 8.22 -3.45 -8.23
C ALA A 135 7.18 -2.62 -7.49
N LEU A 136 6.50 -1.74 -8.22
CA LEU A 136 5.54 -0.82 -7.63
C LEU A 136 4.33 -1.54 -7.03
N ALA A 137 3.82 -2.58 -7.70
CA ALA A 137 2.70 -3.38 -7.18
C ALA A 137 3.08 -4.13 -5.89
N THR A 138 4.29 -4.69 -5.84
CA THR A 138 4.79 -5.39 -4.65
C THR A 138 4.99 -4.43 -3.48
N LEU A 139 5.57 -3.25 -3.73
CA LEU A 139 5.77 -2.22 -2.71
C LEU A 139 4.44 -1.66 -2.19
N ALA A 140 3.47 -1.40 -3.08
CA ALA A 140 2.13 -0.97 -2.69
C ALA A 140 1.42 -2.05 -1.84
N ASN A 141 1.61 -3.32 -2.16
CA ASN A 141 1.11 -4.43 -1.35
C ASN A 141 1.80 -4.50 0.02
N ALA A 142 3.11 -4.31 0.07
CA ALA A 142 3.87 -4.25 1.32
C ALA A 142 3.39 -3.10 2.22
N LEU A 143 3.25 -1.89 1.66
CA LEU A 143 2.70 -0.72 2.36
C LEU A 143 1.31 -1.00 2.95
N ARG A 144 0.40 -1.55 2.13
CA ARG A 144 -0.96 -1.91 2.55
C ARG A 144 -0.96 -2.96 3.66
N ALA A 145 -0.19 -4.05 3.49
CA ALA A 145 -0.15 -5.16 4.44
C ALA A 145 0.49 -4.76 5.77
N ALA A 146 1.64 -4.07 5.72
CA ALA A 146 2.32 -3.55 6.90
C ALA A 146 1.44 -2.54 7.63
N GLY A 147 0.76 -1.67 6.90
CA GLY A 147 -0.17 -0.73 7.49
C GLY A 147 -1.35 -1.41 8.21
N ALA A 148 -1.97 -2.41 7.60
CA ALA A 148 -3.06 -3.16 8.22
C ALA A 148 -2.57 -3.91 9.48
N ALA A 149 -1.38 -4.51 9.42
CA ALA A 149 -0.77 -5.21 10.55
C ALA A 149 -0.43 -4.25 11.70
N ALA A 150 0.09 -3.06 11.41
CA ALA A 150 0.39 -2.04 12.41
C ALA A 150 -0.85 -1.58 13.19
N GLY A 151 -2.03 -1.52 12.53
CA GLY A 151 -3.28 -1.18 13.19
C GLY A 151 -3.90 -2.32 14.03
N ALA A 152 -3.48 -3.57 13.78
CA ALA A 152 -4.00 -4.75 14.47
C ALA A 152 -3.06 -5.26 15.59
N ALA A 153 -1.77 -4.98 15.49
CA ALA A 153 -0.76 -5.38 16.47
C ALA A 153 -0.71 -4.39 17.66
N ASN A 154 -0.12 -4.85 18.77
CA ASN A 154 0.12 -4.03 19.96
C ASN A 154 1.63 -3.90 20.21
N GLY A 155 2.04 -2.81 20.87
CA GLY A 155 3.41 -2.63 21.35
C GLY A 155 4.47 -2.68 20.23
N ASP A 156 5.53 -3.47 20.47
CA ASP A 156 6.71 -3.51 19.61
C ASP A 156 6.44 -4.07 18.21
N GLU A 157 5.50 -5.01 18.06
CA GLU A 157 5.13 -5.55 16.76
C GLU A 157 4.47 -4.47 15.88
N ALA A 158 3.57 -3.67 16.46
CA ALA A 158 2.94 -2.56 15.76
C ALA A 158 3.97 -1.54 15.28
N HIS A 159 4.98 -1.26 16.11
CA HIS A 159 6.10 -0.40 15.74
C HIS A 159 6.90 -0.99 14.57
N GLY A 160 7.25 -2.28 14.61
CA GLY A 160 7.93 -2.96 13.51
C GLY A 160 7.19 -2.86 12.19
N PHE A 161 5.87 -3.11 12.19
CA PHE A 161 5.05 -2.97 10.99
C PHE A 161 4.91 -1.52 10.51
N ALA A 162 4.88 -0.54 11.42
CA ALA A 162 4.90 0.87 11.05
C ALA A 162 6.20 1.23 10.32
N LEU A 163 7.36 0.81 10.84
CA LEU A 163 8.66 1.04 10.18
C LEU A 163 8.74 0.37 8.80
N LEU A 164 8.16 -0.82 8.65
CA LEU A 164 8.08 -1.49 7.34
C LEU A 164 7.21 -0.71 6.34
N ALA A 165 6.09 -0.13 6.81
CA ALA A 165 5.24 0.72 6.00
C ALA A 165 5.95 2.03 5.60
N ASP A 166 6.70 2.63 6.53
CA ASP A 166 7.53 3.82 6.32
C ASP A 166 8.55 3.59 5.20
N ASP A 167 9.31 2.49 5.29
CA ASP A 167 10.34 2.16 4.32
C ASP A 167 9.73 1.85 2.93
N ALA A 168 8.59 1.16 2.89
CA ALA A 168 7.87 0.94 1.64
C ALA A 168 7.44 2.25 0.99
N LEU A 169 6.93 3.19 1.78
CA LEU A 169 6.50 4.50 1.29
C LEU A 169 7.68 5.35 0.81
N LEU A 170 8.82 5.29 1.51
CA LEU A 170 10.05 5.96 1.10
C LEU A 170 10.60 5.42 -0.24
N VAL A 171 10.54 4.10 -0.45
CA VAL A 171 10.90 3.49 -1.74
C VAL A 171 9.95 3.98 -2.84
N ILE A 172 8.63 3.91 -2.59
CA ILE A 172 7.60 4.36 -3.55
C ILE A 172 7.85 5.82 -3.95
N ARG A 173 8.09 6.71 -2.98
CA ARG A 173 8.41 8.11 -3.24
C ARG A 173 9.59 8.26 -4.21
N ARG A 174 10.67 7.51 -4.00
CA ARG A 174 11.85 7.57 -4.88
C ARG A 174 11.54 7.11 -6.30
N LEU A 175 10.68 6.10 -6.45
CA LEU A 175 10.22 5.64 -7.77
C LEU A 175 9.34 6.68 -8.46
N ILE A 176 8.41 7.30 -7.74
CA ILE A 176 7.55 8.38 -8.26
C ILE A 176 8.40 9.58 -8.71
N ALA A 177 9.37 9.99 -7.89
CA ALA A 177 10.27 11.10 -8.21
C ALA A 177 11.18 10.80 -9.41
N HIS A 178 11.46 9.53 -9.68
CA HIS A 178 12.27 9.13 -10.84
C HIS A 178 11.46 9.00 -12.13
N SER A 179 10.18 8.64 -12.03
CA SER A 179 9.36 8.34 -13.20
C SER A 179 7.91 8.78 -12.98
N ALA A 180 7.46 9.74 -13.79
CA ALA A 180 6.05 10.15 -13.83
C ALA A 180 5.12 8.95 -14.12
N ALA A 181 5.56 8.00 -14.95
CA ALA A 181 4.81 6.77 -15.22
C ALA A 181 4.66 5.88 -13.97
N ALA A 182 5.66 5.86 -13.08
CA ALA A 182 5.54 5.20 -11.79
C ALA A 182 4.55 5.93 -10.87
N GLY A 183 4.54 7.27 -10.87
CA GLY A 183 3.51 8.08 -10.22
C GLY A 183 2.10 7.71 -10.68
N ASP A 184 1.88 7.70 -11.98
CA ASP A 184 0.58 7.38 -12.59
C ASP A 184 0.14 5.95 -12.30
N ALA A 185 1.07 4.99 -12.35
CA ALA A 185 0.80 3.60 -12.04
C ALA A 185 0.45 3.40 -10.55
N PHE A 186 1.18 4.04 -9.64
CA PHE A 186 0.90 3.99 -8.20
C PHE A 186 -0.48 4.56 -7.91
N ALA A 187 -0.77 5.73 -8.50
CA ALA A 187 -2.05 6.38 -8.34
C ALA A 187 -3.22 5.54 -8.87
N LYS A 188 -3.08 4.92 -10.04
CA LYS A 188 -4.08 3.98 -10.58
C LYS A 188 -4.34 2.80 -9.63
N MET A 189 -3.30 2.26 -8.99
CA MET A 189 -3.45 1.19 -7.99
C MET A 189 -4.18 1.67 -6.73
N ALA A 190 -3.82 2.84 -6.20
CA ALA A 190 -4.47 3.41 -5.02
C ALA A 190 -5.95 3.76 -5.28
N LEU A 191 -6.25 4.22 -6.50
CA LEU A 191 -7.61 4.54 -6.91
C LEU A 191 -8.41 3.28 -7.28
N ALA A 192 -7.81 2.13 -7.57
CA ALA A 192 -8.58 0.92 -7.89
C ALA A 192 -9.51 0.52 -6.70
N PRO A 193 -10.63 -0.19 -6.93
CA PRO A 193 -11.48 -0.68 -5.84
C PRO A 193 -10.73 -1.51 -4.80
N SER A 194 -9.73 -2.28 -5.22
CA SER A 194 -8.84 -3.05 -4.35
C SER A 194 -7.75 -2.21 -3.65
N GLY A 195 -7.63 -0.94 -4.00
CA GLY A 195 -6.62 0.01 -3.56
C GLY A 195 -6.94 0.74 -2.27
N SER A 196 -8.12 0.54 -1.67
CA SER A 196 -8.53 1.21 -0.43
C SER A 196 -7.48 1.11 0.67
N GLY A 197 -6.91 -0.09 0.87
CA GLY A 197 -5.88 -0.29 1.90
C GLY A 197 -4.57 0.46 1.65
N ILE A 198 -4.28 0.94 0.43
CA ILE A 198 -3.14 1.84 0.16
C ILE A 198 -3.46 3.23 0.71
N LEU A 199 -4.67 3.74 0.44
CA LEU A 199 -5.13 5.03 0.94
C LEU A 199 -5.24 5.02 2.47
N ASP A 200 -5.74 3.94 3.07
CA ASP A 200 -5.83 3.79 4.52
C ASP A 200 -4.42 3.72 5.16
N ALA A 201 -3.43 3.17 4.45
CA ALA A 201 -2.04 3.20 4.89
C ALA A 201 -1.44 4.61 4.81
N LEU A 202 -1.69 5.35 3.72
CA LEU A 202 -1.26 6.75 3.60
C LEU A 202 -1.90 7.63 4.66
N GLU A 203 -3.20 7.44 4.92
CA GLU A 203 -3.94 8.14 5.96
C GLU A 203 -3.28 7.96 7.33
N ARG A 204 -2.97 6.71 7.72
CA ARG A 204 -2.26 6.44 8.97
C ARG A 204 -0.89 7.13 9.04
N GLN A 205 -0.16 7.17 7.93
CA GLN A 205 1.14 7.86 7.88
C GLN A 205 1.01 9.39 7.96
N LEU A 206 -0.05 9.95 7.36
CA LEU A 206 -0.39 11.36 7.48
C LEU A 206 -0.99 11.72 8.85
N ALA A 207 -1.55 10.77 9.58
CA ALA A 207 -2.06 10.97 10.94
C ALA A 207 -1.01 10.67 12.03
N ALA A 208 0.08 9.97 11.68
CA ALA A 208 1.08 9.54 12.64
C ALA A 208 1.69 10.74 13.40
N PRO A 209 1.74 10.69 14.74
CA PRO A 209 2.37 11.74 15.52
C PRO A 209 3.88 11.78 15.22
N LEU A 210 4.43 12.98 15.08
CA LEU A 210 5.88 13.18 15.16
C LEU A 210 6.25 12.98 16.64
N GLY A 211 6.64 11.77 17.02
CA GLY A 211 6.69 11.36 18.43
C GLY A 211 7.42 12.31 19.39
N GLY A 212 6.87 12.46 20.61
CA GLY A 212 7.48 13.07 21.80
C GLY A 212 7.75 14.59 21.75
N GLU A 213 7.61 15.29 22.89
CA GLU A 213 7.72 16.76 22.99
C GLU A 213 9.08 17.35 22.53
N HIS A 214 10.11 16.52 22.35
CA HIS A 214 11.43 16.93 21.87
C HIS A 214 11.97 15.94 20.82
N PRO A 215 11.57 16.06 19.54
CA PRO A 215 12.27 15.36 18.47
C PRO A 215 13.69 15.92 18.43
N HIS A 216 14.65 15.17 18.96
CA HIS A 216 16.05 15.45 18.68
C HIS A 216 16.22 15.52 17.16
N ILE A 217 16.88 16.57 16.67
CA ILE A 217 17.18 16.83 15.25
C ILE A 217 17.74 15.58 14.53
N SER A 218 18.35 14.67 15.28
CA SER A 218 18.86 13.37 14.86
C SER A 218 17.79 12.45 14.25
N ASN A 219 16.53 12.51 14.70
CA ASN A 219 15.47 11.61 14.22
C ASN A 219 14.61 12.26 13.13
N ARG A 220 15.18 12.41 11.92
CA ARG A 220 14.48 12.97 10.75
C ARG A 220 13.56 11.98 10.03
N ARG A 221 13.50 10.73 10.48
CA ARG A 221 12.72 9.68 9.81
C ARG A 221 11.22 10.03 9.72
N PRO A 222 10.53 10.49 10.77
CA PRO A 222 9.11 10.80 10.70
C PRO A 222 8.79 11.86 9.64
N LEU A 223 9.65 12.87 9.52
CA LEU A 223 9.48 13.90 8.50
C LEU A 223 9.72 13.36 7.09
N ARG A 224 10.72 12.51 6.88
CA ARG A 224 10.95 11.84 5.58
C ARG A 224 9.77 10.96 5.16
N VAL A 225 9.11 10.32 6.13
CA VAL A 225 7.92 9.50 5.89
C VAL A 225 6.73 10.37 5.54
N LEU A 226 6.50 11.46 6.28
CA LEU A 226 5.44 12.43 6.01
C LEU A 226 5.56 13.03 4.59
N ALA A 227 6.79 13.36 4.25
CA ALA A 227 7.22 13.85 2.96
C ALA A 227 6.97 12.82 1.82
N ALA A 228 7.24 11.55 2.09
CA ALA A 228 6.90 10.46 1.18
C ALA A 228 5.38 10.26 1.03
N ALA A 229 4.62 10.40 2.12
CA ALA A 229 3.15 10.36 2.10
C ALA A 229 2.57 11.51 1.27
N ALA A 230 3.11 12.73 1.43
CA ALA A 230 2.73 13.91 0.67
C ALA A 230 2.96 13.72 -0.83
N THR A 231 4.14 13.26 -1.22
CA THR A 231 4.49 12.98 -2.62
C THR A 231 3.55 11.92 -3.23
N ALA A 232 3.25 10.86 -2.47
CA ALA A 232 2.34 9.82 -2.89
C ALA A 232 0.90 10.34 -3.06
N LEU A 233 0.43 11.16 -2.11
CA LEU A 233 -0.89 11.79 -2.15
C LEU A 233 -1.02 12.73 -3.36
N ASP A 234 -0.04 13.58 -3.60
CA ASP A 234 -0.01 14.49 -4.75
C ASP A 234 -0.03 13.76 -6.10
N ALA A 235 0.70 12.64 -6.23
CA ALA A 235 0.60 11.78 -7.42
C ALA A 235 -0.81 11.19 -7.59
N ILE A 236 -1.45 10.79 -6.49
CA ILE A 236 -2.81 10.25 -6.46
C ILE A 236 -3.83 11.32 -6.85
N THR A 237 -3.76 12.53 -6.29
CA THR A 237 -4.71 13.62 -6.56
C THR A 237 -4.62 14.11 -8.01
N ARG A 238 -3.41 14.31 -8.54
CA ARG A 238 -3.23 14.67 -9.97
C ARG A 238 -3.82 13.63 -10.91
N THR A 239 -3.62 12.35 -10.61
CA THR A 239 -4.16 11.27 -11.43
C THR A 239 -5.67 11.18 -11.29
N ALA A 240 -6.21 11.33 -10.08
CA ALA A 240 -7.65 11.34 -9.84
C ALA A 240 -8.34 12.50 -10.56
N SER A 241 -7.73 13.69 -10.57
CA SER A 241 -8.18 14.84 -11.35
C SER A 241 -8.25 14.50 -12.84
N ARG A 242 -7.14 14.01 -13.43
CA ARG A 242 -7.09 13.63 -14.85
C ARG A 242 -8.09 12.55 -15.25
N CYS A 243 -8.46 11.64 -14.35
CA CYS A 243 -9.43 10.57 -14.65
C CYS A 243 -10.85 10.83 -14.14
N GLY A 244 -11.19 12.04 -13.67
CA GLY A 244 -12.54 12.37 -13.19
C GLY A 244 -12.94 11.61 -11.91
N ARG A 245 -11.97 11.25 -11.07
CA ARG A 245 -12.16 10.50 -9.81
C ARG A 245 -11.84 11.30 -8.56
N LEU A 246 -11.59 12.61 -8.72
CA LEU A 246 -11.23 13.50 -7.62
C LEU A 246 -12.34 13.54 -6.55
N ALA A 247 -13.62 13.58 -6.95
CA ALA A 247 -14.75 13.52 -6.04
C ALA A 247 -14.75 12.28 -5.12
N ALA A 248 -14.26 11.13 -5.59
CA ALA A 248 -14.16 9.92 -4.78
C ALA A 248 -13.05 10.01 -3.71
N LEU A 249 -11.94 10.70 -4.01
CA LEU A 249 -10.91 11.01 -3.03
C LEU A 249 -11.38 12.06 -2.04
N GLN A 250 -12.06 13.11 -2.51
CA GLN A 250 -12.55 14.20 -1.67
C GLN A 250 -13.56 13.71 -0.60
N LYS A 251 -14.36 12.69 -0.93
CA LYS A 251 -15.24 12.01 0.04
C LYS A 251 -14.49 11.27 1.15
N ARG A 252 -13.19 10.98 0.99
CA ARG A 252 -12.35 10.39 2.05
C ARG A 252 -11.86 11.49 2.98
N ARG A 253 -12.77 11.96 3.82
CA ARG A 253 -12.58 13.00 4.84
C ARG A 253 -11.24 12.90 5.59
N ILE A 254 -10.87 11.69 6.02
CA ILE A 254 -9.69 11.49 6.87
C ILE A 254 -8.38 11.72 6.09
N LEU A 255 -8.36 11.51 4.78
CA LEU A 255 -7.19 11.78 3.94
C LEU A 255 -6.92 13.30 3.84
N VAL A 256 -7.99 14.09 3.68
CA VAL A 256 -7.92 15.57 3.67
C VAL A 256 -7.44 16.07 5.03
N LEU A 257 -8.02 15.53 6.10
CA LEU A 257 -7.64 15.87 7.47
C LEU A 257 -6.17 15.53 7.76
N GLY A 258 -5.74 14.31 7.42
CA GLY A 258 -4.37 13.88 7.59
C GLY A 258 -3.38 14.77 6.83
N ALA A 259 -3.71 15.17 5.59
CA ALA A 259 -2.87 16.09 4.81
C ALA A 259 -2.78 17.48 5.46
N ALA A 260 -3.87 18.02 6.00
CA ALA A 260 -3.86 19.29 6.71
C ALA A 260 -3.05 19.22 8.00
N GLN A 261 -3.25 18.17 8.81
CA GLN A 261 -2.47 17.95 10.04
C GLN A 261 -0.99 17.74 9.74
N ALA A 262 -0.65 17.03 8.67
CA ALA A 262 0.72 16.88 8.19
C ALA A 262 1.37 18.23 7.92
N LEU A 263 0.67 19.14 7.23
CA LEU A 263 1.18 20.46 6.91
C LEU A 263 1.37 21.33 8.17
N VAL A 264 0.44 21.28 9.12
CA VAL A 264 0.59 21.94 10.43
C VAL A 264 1.84 21.45 11.15
N ARG A 265 2.09 20.13 11.15
CA ARG A 265 3.27 19.55 11.77
C ARG A 265 4.57 19.97 11.10
N VAL A 266 4.61 20.00 9.77
CA VAL A 266 5.76 20.53 9.00
C VAL A 266 6.03 21.98 9.36
N ALA A 267 4.99 22.81 9.47
CA ALA A 267 5.15 24.21 9.87
C ALA A 267 5.65 24.39 11.30
N HIS A 268 5.24 23.51 12.23
CA HIS A 268 5.74 23.58 13.60
C HIS A 268 7.25 23.26 13.67
N VAL A 269 7.75 22.35 12.84
CA VAL A 269 9.19 22.09 12.70
C VAL A 269 9.92 23.35 12.23
N PHE A 270 9.40 24.02 11.20
CA PHE A 270 9.94 25.30 10.75
C PHE A 270 9.95 26.38 11.84
N GLN A 271 8.93 26.44 12.70
CA GLN A 271 8.90 27.40 13.81
C GLN A 271 9.98 27.14 14.85
N ARG A 272 10.21 25.87 15.21
CA ARG A 272 11.19 25.50 16.24
C ARG A 272 12.62 25.74 15.77
N ASP A 273 12.90 25.48 14.50
CA ASP A 273 14.24 25.64 13.92
C ASP A 273 14.48 27.09 13.43
N GLY A 274 13.42 27.89 13.31
CA GLY A 274 13.34 29.13 12.53
C GLY A 274 13.97 30.39 13.12
N HIS A 275 15.01 30.31 13.94
CA HIS A 275 15.94 31.43 14.07
C HIS A 275 17.32 30.96 13.61
N PRO A 276 17.63 31.06 12.30
CA PRO A 276 19.01 31.02 11.87
C PRO A 276 19.71 32.15 12.63
N ARG A 277 20.48 31.80 13.67
CA ARG A 277 21.15 32.76 14.56
C ARG A 277 22.16 33.68 13.85
N GLY A 278 22.25 33.65 12.52
CA GLY A 278 23.24 34.41 11.77
C GLY A 278 22.90 34.78 10.32
N GLY A 279 21.63 34.79 9.89
CA GLY A 279 21.26 35.28 8.54
C GLY A 279 21.94 34.55 7.36
N GLY A 280 22.45 33.34 7.60
CA GLY A 280 23.03 32.50 6.55
C GLY A 280 21.95 31.87 5.67
N PRO A 281 22.30 31.47 4.43
CA PRO A 281 21.38 30.75 3.56
C PRO A 281 20.87 29.48 4.25
N PRO A 282 19.62 29.09 3.98
CA PRO A 282 19.02 27.86 4.50
C PRO A 282 19.98 26.70 4.24
N GLU A 283 20.34 25.93 5.28
CA GLU A 283 21.15 24.73 5.08
C GLU A 283 20.45 23.80 4.09
N GLN A 284 21.19 22.89 3.44
CA GLN A 284 20.60 21.85 2.56
C GLN A 284 19.45 21.06 3.24
N ASN A 285 19.45 21.09 4.57
CA ASN A 285 18.44 20.56 5.47
C ASN A 285 17.10 21.30 5.48
N GLU A 286 17.04 22.57 5.08
CA GLU A 286 15.78 23.33 5.04
C GLU A 286 15.11 23.20 3.66
N ARG A 287 15.92 23.09 2.60
CA ARG A 287 15.43 23.00 1.21
C ARG A 287 14.54 21.77 0.98
N TRP A 288 14.85 20.62 1.58
CA TRP A 288 14.00 19.44 1.42
C TRP A 288 12.66 19.63 2.13
N VAL A 289 12.63 20.12 3.37
CA VAL A 289 11.38 20.37 4.13
C VAL A 289 10.46 21.32 3.35
N LEU A 290 11.06 22.33 2.71
CA LEU A 290 10.35 23.30 1.89
C LEU A 290 9.69 22.66 0.67
N ASN A 291 10.42 21.76 -0.01
CA ASN A 291 9.86 20.97 -1.09
C ASN A 291 8.69 20.10 -0.61
N GLU A 292 8.73 19.57 0.61
CA GLU A 292 7.61 18.80 1.17
C GLU A 292 6.39 19.65 1.48
N ALA A 293 6.59 20.83 2.06
CA ALA A 293 5.51 21.79 2.26
C ALA A 293 4.85 22.15 0.91
N LYS A 294 5.67 22.34 -0.14
CA LYS A 294 5.18 22.56 -1.52
C LYS A 294 4.30 21.41 -2.01
N MET A 295 4.73 20.16 -1.81
CA MET A 295 3.96 18.97 -2.24
C MET A 295 2.66 18.79 -1.44
N LEU A 296 2.66 19.04 -0.13
CA LEU A 296 1.45 19.00 0.71
C LEU A 296 0.44 20.07 0.30
N LEU A 297 0.91 21.30 0.04
CA LEU A 297 0.06 22.39 -0.42
C LEU A 297 -0.54 22.10 -1.80
N ALA A 298 0.25 21.55 -2.73
CA ALA A 298 -0.25 21.12 -4.04
C ALA A 298 -1.34 20.04 -3.93
N ALA A 299 -1.14 19.05 -3.06
CA ALA A 299 -2.14 18.03 -2.79
C ALA A 299 -3.44 18.62 -2.19
N LEU A 300 -3.32 19.55 -1.23
CA LEU A 300 -4.46 20.20 -0.59
C LEU A 300 -5.20 21.14 -1.54
N ASP A 301 -4.52 21.90 -2.39
CA ASP A 301 -5.18 22.74 -3.40
C ASP A 301 -5.99 21.87 -4.35
N CYS A 302 -5.43 20.76 -4.83
CA CYS A 302 -6.16 19.81 -5.66
C CYS A 302 -7.37 19.19 -4.94
N LEU A 303 -7.22 18.81 -3.66
CA LEU A 303 -8.32 18.20 -2.88
C LEU A 303 -9.43 19.22 -2.55
N THR A 304 -9.11 20.50 -2.46
CA THR A 304 -10.09 21.56 -2.15
C THR A 304 -10.57 22.31 -3.39
N ASP A 305 -10.19 21.86 -4.59
CA ASP A 305 -10.56 22.53 -5.82
C ASP A 305 -12.05 22.37 -6.12
N VAL A 306 -12.77 23.48 -5.99
CA VAL A 306 -14.23 23.61 -6.21
C VAL A 306 -14.60 23.43 -7.69
N THR A 307 -13.63 23.56 -8.61
CA THR A 307 -13.87 23.33 -10.04
C THR A 307 -14.09 21.85 -10.37
N ALA A 308 -13.69 20.94 -9.47
CA ALA A 308 -13.97 19.52 -9.58
C ALA A 308 -15.33 19.20 -8.96
N ASP A 309 -16.36 19.01 -9.80
CA ASP A 309 -17.71 18.51 -9.50
C ASP A 309 -18.22 18.80 -8.06
N GLY A 310 -19.03 19.86 -7.92
CA GLY A 310 -19.26 20.64 -6.70
C GLY A 310 -19.62 19.95 -5.37
N GLY A 311 -19.84 18.64 -5.31
CA GLY A 311 -20.06 17.94 -4.03
C GLY A 311 -18.78 17.51 -3.31
N GLY A 312 -17.67 17.32 -4.03
CA GLY A 312 -16.43 16.81 -3.45
C GLY A 312 -15.65 17.86 -2.68
N ALA A 313 -15.42 19.03 -3.27
CA ALA A 313 -14.72 20.12 -2.63
C ALA A 313 -15.41 20.57 -1.33
N ASP A 314 -16.74 20.66 -1.33
CA ASP A 314 -17.52 20.97 -0.13
C ASP A 314 -17.32 19.95 0.99
N ALA A 315 -17.23 18.67 0.67
CA ALA A 315 -16.94 17.63 1.65
C ALA A 315 -15.50 17.73 2.21
N ALA A 316 -14.52 18.06 1.37
CA ALA A 316 -13.13 18.29 1.79
C ALA A 316 -13.03 19.54 2.69
N LEU A 317 -13.72 20.62 2.32
CA LEU A 317 -13.78 21.84 3.10
C LEU A 317 -14.53 21.62 4.43
N ALA A 318 -15.62 20.85 4.43
CA ALA A 318 -16.32 20.44 5.65
C ALA A 318 -15.42 19.59 6.57
N ALA A 319 -14.62 18.69 6.01
CA ALA A 319 -13.61 17.92 6.76
C ALA A 319 -12.67 18.84 7.55
N LEU A 320 -12.17 19.88 6.90
CA LEU A 320 -11.30 20.88 7.52
C LEU A 320 -12.05 21.66 8.61
N ARG A 321 -13.30 22.09 8.36
CA ARG A 321 -14.12 22.79 9.37
C ARG A 321 -14.30 21.99 10.64
N GLU A 322 -14.61 20.70 10.51
CA GLU A 322 -14.84 19.82 11.65
C GLU A 322 -13.56 19.52 12.45
N SER A 323 -12.40 19.91 11.94
CA SER A 323 -11.11 19.81 12.66
C SER A 323 -10.93 20.93 13.69
N GLY A 324 -11.87 21.86 13.74
CA GLY A 324 -11.87 23.00 14.66
C GLY A 324 -11.13 24.22 14.09
N PRO A 325 -11.42 25.42 14.63
CA PRO A 325 -10.81 26.68 14.19
C PRO A 325 -9.29 26.71 14.39
N GLU A 326 -8.77 25.94 15.36
CA GLU A 326 -7.32 25.85 15.62
C GLU A 326 -6.56 25.17 14.48
N ALA A 327 -7.07 24.06 13.94
CA ALA A 327 -6.43 23.34 12.83
C ALA A 327 -6.47 24.17 11.54
N VAL A 328 -7.58 24.88 11.37
CA VAL A 328 -7.90 25.79 10.27
C VAL A 328 -6.89 26.97 10.37
N GLU A 329 -6.72 27.59 11.53
CA GLU A 329 -5.77 28.70 11.67
C GLU A 329 -4.33 28.23 11.53
N ALA A 330 -3.98 27.09 12.14
CA ALA A 330 -2.65 26.50 12.01
C ALA A 330 -2.28 26.18 10.54
N LEU A 331 -3.26 25.80 9.71
CA LEU A 331 -3.07 25.58 8.28
C LEU A 331 -2.76 26.87 7.53
N LYS A 332 -3.51 27.94 7.80
CA LYS A 332 -3.27 29.28 7.23
C LYS A 332 -1.88 29.77 7.63
N ASP A 333 -1.55 29.64 8.90
CA ASP A 333 -0.27 30.00 9.49
C ASP A 333 0.89 29.18 8.90
N ALA A 334 0.68 27.88 8.68
CA ALA A 334 1.61 26.98 8.02
C ALA A 334 1.86 27.39 6.56
N ALA A 335 0.79 27.69 5.83
CA ALA A 335 0.85 28.15 4.45
C ALA A 335 1.59 29.49 4.33
N ALA A 336 1.28 30.45 5.21
CA ALA A 336 1.95 31.74 5.26
C ALA A 336 3.44 31.59 5.58
N ARG A 337 3.81 30.76 6.57
CA ARG A 337 5.22 30.51 6.91
C ARG A 337 5.99 29.77 5.82
N ALA A 338 5.36 28.77 5.19
CA ALA A 338 5.95 28.11 4.03
C ALA A 338 6.20 29.11 2.88
N ALA A 339 5.27 30.05 2.67
CA ALA A 339 5.45 31.14 1.71
C ALA A 339 6.62 32.04 2.08
N THR A 340 6.72 32.49 3.34
CA THR A 340 7.83 33.32 3.81
C THR A 340 9.17 32.60 3.71
N ALA A 341 9.24 31.33 4.12
CA ALA A 341 10.46 30.53 4.02
C ALA A 341 10.88 30.32 2.55
N LEU A 342 9.92 30.20 1.63
CA LEU A 342 10.18 30.15 0.20
C LEU A 342 10.77 31.44 -0.34
N VAL A 343 10.16 32.57 0.00
CA VAL A 343 10.66 33.89 -0.39
C VAL A 343 12.05 34.14 0.19
N ALA A 344 12.31 33.72 1.43
CA ALA A 344 13.61 33.88 2.08
C ALA A 344 14.69 32.93 1.53
N ALA A 345 14.31 31.76 1.04
CA ALA A 345 15.23 30.80 0.44
C ALA A 345 15.62 31.15 -1.01
N TRP A 346 15.02 32.19 -1.61
CA TRP A 346 15.37 32.65 -2.94
C TRP A 346 16.70 33.43 -2.90
N PRO A 347 17.72 32.98 -3.65
CA PRO A 347 18.94 33.76 -3.82
C PRO A 347 18.61 35.02 -4.62
N ASP A 348 19.02 36.19 -4.11
CA ASP A 348 18.88 37.50 -4.79
C ASP A 348 19.84 37.65 -5.99
N ASP A 349 20.57 36.58 -6.32
CA ASP A 349 21.43 36.52 -7.49
C ASP A 349 20.54 36.43 -8.73
N GLY A 350 20.33 37.56 -9.41
CA GLY A 350 19.43 37.77 -10.56
C GLY A 350 19.64 36.91 -11.82
N ALA A 351 20.15 35.69 -11.68
CA ALA A 351 20.29 34.64 -12.67
C ALA A 351 19.23 33.52 -12.50
N GLU A 352 18.03 33.83 -11.99
CA GLU A 352 16.95 32.84 -11.96
C GLU A 352 16.50 32.49 -13.39
N THR A 353 16.36 31.19 -13.63
CA THR A 353 15.78 30.69 -14.88
C THR A 353 14.29 31.06 -14.94
N HIS A 354 13.81 31.43 -16.13
CA HIS A 354 12.40 31.79 -16.35
C HIS A 354 11.41 30.72 -15.85
N GLU A 355 11.79 29.44 -15.93
CA GLU A 355 10.99 28.32 -15.41
C GLU A 355 10.81 28.37 -13.89
N GLN A 356 11.82 28.81 -13.15
CA GLN A 356 11.74 28.91 -11.69
C GLN A 356 10.77 30.01 -11.26
N ARG A 357 10.82 31.17 -11.93
CA ARG A 357 9.87 32.27 -11.69
C ARG A 357 8.42 31.85 -11.96
N LEU A 358 8.15 31.14 -13.05
CA LEU A 358 6.79 30.64 -13.36
C LEU A 358 6.28 29.64 -12.32
N HIS A 359 7.15 28.74 -11.84
CA HIS A 359 6.80 27.82 -10.76
C HIS A 359 6.44 28.54 -9.48
N ASP A 360 7.16 29.62 -9.17
CA ASP A 360 6.96 30.41 -7.97
C ASP A 360 5.70 31.29 -8.04
N GLU A 361 5.37 31.85 -9.22
CA GLU A 361 4.09 32.53 -9.45
C GLU A 361 2.89 31.57 -9.32
N ALA A 362 2.99 30.37 -9.90
CA ALA A 362 1.95 29.35 -9.78
C ALA A 362 1.74 28.93 -8.32
N PHE A 363 2.83 28.84 -7.55
CA PHE A 363 2.79 28.52 -6.14
C PHE A 363 2.17 29.65 -5.29
N ALA A 364 2.53 30.91 -5.57
CA ALA A 364 1.91 32.07 -4.92
C ALA A 364 0.40 32.13 -5.21
N ALA A 365 -0.01 31.88 -6.45
CA ALA A 365 -1.42 31.82 -6.84
C ALA A 365 -2.16 30.70 -6.09
N MET A 366 -1.53 29.54 -5.90
CA MET A 366 -2.09 28.42 -5.13
C MET A 366 -2.31 28.80 -3.66
N LEU A 367 -1.34 29.45 -3.01
CA LEU A 367 -1.49 29.92 -1.65
C LEU A 367 -2.62 30.95 -1.52
N MET A 368 -2.72 31.87 -2.47
CA MET A 368 -3.82 32.85 -2.50
C MET A 368 -5.18 32.17 -2.65
N ARG A 369 -5.32 31.16 -3.52
CA ARG A 369 -6.57 30.40 -3.67
C ARG A 369 -6.96 29.68 -2.38
N LEU A 370 -6.00 29.01 -1.73
CA LEU A 370 -6.23 28.34 -0.45
C LEU A 370 -6.65 29.34 0.64
N SER A 371 -5.97 30.49 0.71
CA SER A 371 -6.29 31.57 1.65
C SER A 371 -7.69 32.15 1.42
N LEU A 372 -8.07 32.42 0.17
CA LEU A 372 -9.41 32.92 -0.17
C LEU A 372 -10.50 31.91 0.19
N ARG A 373 -10.34 30.64 -0.21
CA ARG A 373 -11.29 29.57 0.16
C ARG A 373 -11.45 29.49 1.67
N TYR A 374 -10.36 29.62 2.40
CA TYR A 374 -10.36 29.58 3.85
C TYR A 374 -11.13 30.74 4.49
N GLU A 375 -10.92 31.97 4.02
CA GLU A 375 -11.68 33.12 4.51
C GLU A 375 -13.17 32.97 4.18
N ASP A 376 -13.52 32.40 3.01
CA ASP A 376 -14.91 32.04 2.70
C ASP A 376 -15.47 31.01 3.70
N LEU A 377 -14.70 29.99 4.08
CA LEU A 377 -15.11 29.03 5.12
C LEU A 377 -15.36 29.72 6.46
N LYS A 378 -14.49 30.65 6.84
CA LYS A 378 -14.59 31.40 8.09
C LYS A 378 -15.84 32.27 8.10
N GLN A 379 -16.12 32.97 7.00
CA GLN A 379 -17.34 33.76 6.84
C GLN A 379 -18.60 32.89 6.93
N GLN A 380 -18.59 31.70 6.32
CA GLN A 380 -19.71 30.75 6.44
C GLN A 380 -19.91 30.21 7.86
N GLN A 381 -18.84 30.06 8.67
CA GLN A 381 -18.97 29.68 10.08
C GLN A 381 -19.46 30.83 10.97
N GLN A 382 -19.09 32.07 10.63
CA GLN A 382 -19.44 33.27 11.40
C GLN A 382 -20.82 33.82 11.07
N GLN A 383 -21.41 33.47 9.93
CA GLN A 383 -22.83 33.70 9.72
C GLN A 383 -23.57 32.98 10.86
N PRO A 384 -24.22 33.74 11.77
CA PRO A 384 -25.03 33.12 12.80
C PRO A 384 -25.94 32.14 12.07
N GLN A 385 -26.07 30.92 12.58
CA GLN A 385 -27.25 30.13 12.26
C GLN A 385 -28.43 31.01 12.72
N GLN A 386 -28.91 31.91 11.86
CA GLN A 386 -30.17 32.56 12.05
C GLN A 386 -31.11 31.40 12.26
N PRO A 387 -31.68 31.26 13.46
CA PRO A 387 -32.36 30.04 13.79
C PRO A 387 -33.45 29.87 12.74
N GLN A 388 -33.49 28.70 12.09
CA GLN A 388 -34.59 28.28 11.22
C GLN A 388 -35.98 28.43 11.90
N GLN A 389 -36.02 28.78 13.19
CA GLN A 389 -37.20 29.28 13.90
C GLN A 389 -37.89 30.49 13.27
N GLN A 390 -37.28 31.31 12.41
CA GLN A 390 -38.06 32.34 11.69
C GLN A 390 -38.77 31.83 10.42
N GLN A 391 -38.44 30.63 9.94
CA GLN A 391 -39.16 29.99 8.83
C GLN A 391 -40.16 28.91 9.30
N LEU A 392 -40.06 28.43 10.54
CA LEU A 392 -41.06 27.51 11.12
C LEU A 392 -42.49 28.07 11.19
N PRO A 393 -42.74 29.37 11.52
CA PRO A 393 -44.11 29.89 11.58
C PRO A 393 -44.82 29.84 10.22
N HIS A 394 -44.07 29.98 9.12
CA HIS A 394 -44.65 29.93 7.77
C HIS A 394 -44.89 28.50 7.27
N LEU A 395 -44.06 27.53 7.69
CA LEU A 395 -44.30 26.11 7.38
C LEU A 395 -45.46 25.53 8.21
N GLU A 396 -45.59 25.92 9.48
CA GLU A 396 -46.76 25.51 10.30
C GLU A 396 -48.07 26.16 9.86
N GLN A 397 -48.04 27.36 9.26
CA GLN A 397 -49.22 27.94 8.60
C GLN A 397 -49.56 27.30 7.24
N SER A 398 -48.63 26.59 6.61
CA SER A 398 -48.86 25.92 5.33
C SER A 398 -49.36 24.48 5.49
N ARG A 399 -49.07 23.84 6.64
CA ARG A 399 -49.54 22.48 6.98
C ARG A 399 -51.06 22.26 6.97
N PRO A 400 -51.93 23.20 7.37
CA PRO A 400 -53.38 23.03 7.27
C PRO A 400 -53.87 22.91 5.82
N ASN A 401 -53.23 23.63 4.89
CA ASN A 401 -53.61 23.60 3.48
C ASN A 401 -53.17 22.31 2.78
N GLU A 402 -52.00 21.75 3.14
CA GLU A 402 -51.58 20.44 2.62
C GLU A 402 -52.47 19.31 3.15
N HIS A 403 -52.90 19.37 4.41
CA HIS A 403 -53.83 18.37 4.94
C HIS A 403 -55.21 18.43 4.26
N HIS A 404 -55.71 19.62 3.92
CA HIS A 404 -56.97 19.79 3.20
C HIS A 404 -56.86 19.32 1.74
N GLN A 405 -55.76 19.62 1.06
CA GLN A 405 -55.53 19.20 -0.33
C GLN A 405 -55.32 17.68 -0.45
N GLN A 406 -54.64 17.06 0.52
CA GLN A 406 -54.46 15.61 0.56
C GLN A 406 -55.76 14.87 0.92
N GLN A 407 -56.65 15.47 1.72
CA GLN A 407 -57.96 14.90 2.04
C GLN A 407 -58.95 15.01 0.85
N GLN A 408 -58.88 16.07 0.05
CA GLN A 408 -59.64 16.18 -1.21
C GLN A 408 -59.19 15.16 -2.26
N HIS A 409 -57.90 14.83 -2.34
CA HIS A 409 -57.40 13.77 -3.24
C HIS A 409 -57.87 12.36 -2.83
N GLN A 410 -58.04 12.10 -1.53
CA GLN A 410 -58.57 10.82 -1.06
C GLN A 410 -60.08 10.68 -1.29
N GLN A 411 -60.85 11.78 -1.18
CA GLN A 411 -62.29 11.75 -1.48
C GLN A 411 -62.58 11.59 -2.98
N ASN A 412 -61.78 12.21 -3.86
CA ASN A 412 -61.93 12.05 -5.31
C ASN A 412 -61.45 10.69 -5.84
N SER A 413 -60.66 9.94 -5.07
CA SER A 413 -60.19 8.60 -5.45
C SER A 413 -61.21 7.49 -5.12
N ALA A 414 -62.25 7.78 -4.34
CA ALA A 414 -63.27 6.78 -3.97
C ALA A 414 -64.37 6.58 -5.03
N ASP A 415 -64.57 7.53 -5.95
CA ASP A 415 -65.64 7.46 -6.98
C ASP A 415 -65.19 6.92 -8.34
N SER A 416 -63.93 6.49 -8.47
CA SER A 416 -63.37 6.00 -9.74
C SER A 416 -62.97 4.51 -9.70
N THR A 417 -63.87 3.63 -9.24
CA THR A 417 -63.71 2.18 -9.47
C THR A 417 -65.05 1.48 -9.64
N THR A 418 -65.66 1.65 -10.81
CA THR A 418 -66.60 0.66 -11.35
C THR A 418 -66.31 0.39 -12.81
N SER A 419 -66.39 -0.90 -13.15
CA SER A 419 -66.43 -1.51 -14.48
C SER A 419 -65.13 -2.08 -15.07
N SER A 420 -65.19 -3.41 -15.26
CA SER A 420 -64.55 -4.24 -16.30
C SER A 420 -63.10 -4.68 -16.04
N GLY A 421 -62.73 -5.96 -15.99
CA GLY A 421 -63.43 -7.22 -16.23
C GLY A 421 -62.43 -8.38 -16.24
N ARG A 422 -62.85 -9.53 -15.66
CA ARG A 422 -62.45 -10.94 -15.88
C ARG A 422 -61.08 -11.25 -16.53
N SER A 423 -60.22 -11.98 -15.80
CA SER A 423 -59.74 -13.33 -16.25
C SER A 423 -58.95 -14.13 -15.20
N ARG A 424 -59.42 -15.37 -15.06
CA ARG A 424 -58.96 -16.64 -14.47
C ARG A 424 -57.46 -16.93 -14.25
N GLY A 425 -57.21 -17.72 -13.19
CA GLY A 425 -56.21 -18.81 -13.10
C GLY A 425 -55.15 -18.56 -12.02
N ASP A 426 -55.23 -19.11 -10.80
CA ASP A 426 -55.05 -20.50 -10.32
C ASP A 426 -53.69 -20.72 -9.61
N ARG A 427 -53.76 -21.50 -8.50
CA ARG A 427 -52.69 -22.14 -7.68
C ARG A 427 -52.02 -21.29 -6.57
N ALA A 428 -52.38 -21.40 -5.27
CA ALA A 428 -52.21 -22.52 -4.29
C ALA A 428 -50.72 -22.95 -4.16
N THR A 429 -50.01 -22.94 -3.02
CA THR A 429 -50.27 -23.13 -1.57
C THR A 429 -49.07 -22.51 -0.78
N GLY A 430 -49.19 -21.90 0.42
CA GLY A 430 -49.23 -22.53 1.76
C GLY A 430 -47.90 -23.23 2.14
N VAL A 431 -47.28 -23.18 3.32
CA VAL A 431 -47.58 -22.77 4.72
C VAL A 431 -46.26 -22.93 5.53
N ASP A 432 -45.94 -21.93 6.37
CA ASP A 432 -45.29 -21.93 7.71
C ASP A 432 -43.90 -22.53 8.10
N PRO A 433 -43.33 -22.07 9.25
CA PRO A 433 -41.89 -22.06 9.57
C PRO A 433 -41.45 -22.90 10.80
N ALA A 434 -40.11 -23.06 10.94
CA ALA A 434 -39.30 -23.32 12.16
C ALA A 434 -39.56 -24.66 12.93
N PRO A 435 -38.75 -25.13 13.91
CA PRO A 435 -37.66 -24.44 14.65
C PRO A 435 -36.40 -25.29 14.98
N ALA A 436 -35.61 -24.73 15.90
CA ALA A 436 -34.30 -25.10 16.45
C ALA A 436 -34.18 -26.44 17.21
N GLY A 437 -32.92 -26.88 17.48
CA GLY A 437 -32.60 -27.70 18.65
C GLY A 437 -31.40 -28.66 18.56
N SER A 438 -30.27 -28.22 19.12
CA SER A 438 -29.40 -28.96 20.08
C SER A 438 -28.65 -30.28 19.76
N ALA A 439 -27.39 -30.25 20.23
CA ALA A 439 -26.66 -31.29 20.99
C ALA A 439 -25.62 -32.18 20.28
N LYS A 440 -24.38 -32.06 20.80
CA LYS A 440 -23.25 -33.01 20.75
C LYS A 440 -23.63 -34.34 21.43
N PRO A 441 -22.88 -35.42 21.11
CA PRO A 441 -22.08 -36.00 22.19
C PRO A 441 -20.66 -36.44 21.77
N ALA A 442 -19.80 -36.51 22.77
CA ALA A 442 -18.50 -37.17 22.77
C ALA A 442 -18.68 -38.61 23.28
N VAL A 443 -17.99 -39.59 22.69
CA VAL A 443 -17.69 -40.87 23.37
C VAL A 443 -16.35 -41.46 22.87
N SER A 444 -15.64 -41.98 23.86
CA SER A 444 -14.34 -42.63 23.94
C SER A 444 -13.99 -43.77 22.98
N SER A 445 -12.69 -43.80 22.66
CA SER A 445 -11.74 -44.91 22.81
C SER A 445 -12.24 -46.30 23.22
N SER A 446 -11.99 -47.31 22.39
CA SER A 446 -11.52 -48.63 22.83
C SER A 446 -10.84 -49.40 21.70
N SER A 447 -9.72 -50.01 22.09
CA SER A 447 -8.88 -50.91 21.30
C SER A 447 -9.47 -52.32 21.22
N ARG A 448 -9.05 -53.04 20.17
CA ARG A 448 -8.59 -54.45 20.14
C ARG A 448 -9.39 -55.42 19.26
N ALA A 449 -8.60 -56.17 18.47
CA ALA A 449 -8.75 -57.53 17.97
C ALA A 449 -9.12 -57.74 16.47
N LEU A 450 -8.17 -58.43 15.81
CA LEU A 450 -8.22 -59.09 14.50
C LEU A 450 -9.25 -60.23 14.46
N PRO A 451 -9.73 -60.62 13.26
CA PRO A 451 -9.18 -61.77 12.52
C PRO A 451 -8.99 -61.45 11.01
N ALA A 452 -7.92 -61.85 10.33
CA ALA A 452 -7.52 -63.18 9.85
C ALA A 452 -8.35 -63.73 8.66
N VAL A 453 -7.74 -63.59 7.47
CA VAL A 453 -7.72 -64.46 6.27
C VAL A 453 -8.97 -64.53 5.37
N GLY A 454 -8.77 -64.10 4.13
CA GLY A 454 -9.59 -64.38 2.96
C GLY A 454 -8.86 -63.92 1.68
N GLU A 455 -8.09 -64.84 1.09
CA GLU A 455 -7.34 -64.68 -0.15
C GLU A 455 -8.25 -64.50 -1.37
N GLY A 456 -7.75 -63.77 -2.39
CA GLY A 456 -8.14 -64.00 -3.78
C GLY A 456 -8.76 -62.80 -4.52
N SER A 457 -7.93 -61.96 -5.13
CA SER A 457 -7.93 -61.78 -6.60
C SER A 457 -7.01 -60.64 -7.02
N SER A 458 -5.91 -61.03 -7.64
CA SER A 458 -5.05 -60.20 -8.47
C SER A 458 -5.81 -59.75 -9.73
N GLU A 459 -6.20 -58.48 -9.78
CA GLU A 459 -6.30 -57.72 -11.02
C GLU A 459 -5.26 -56.59 -10.92
N GLN A 460 -4.04 -56.85 -11.38
CA GLN A 460 -3.55 -56.38 -12.68
C GLN A 460 -3.64 -54.85 -12.83
N GLY A 461 -2.47 -54.22 -12.69
CA GLY A 461 -2.25 -52.81 -12.89
C GLY A 461 -2.77 -52.31 -14.22
N ARG A 462 -3.78 -51.43 -14.15
CA ARG A 462 -4.00 -50.41 -15.17
C ARG A 462 -3.08 -49.24 -14.83
N GLY A 463 -2.03 -49.05 -15.63
CA GLY A 463 -1.32 -47.78 -15.67
C GLY A 463 -2.32 -46.62 -15.85
N PRO A 464 -2.04 -45.42 -15.31
CA PRO A 464 -2.99 -44.31 -15.33
C PRO A 464 -3.44 -44.05 -16.76
N ALA A 465 -4.73 -44.34 -17.01
CA ALA A 465 -5.37 -44.16 -18.30
C ALA A 465 -5.08 -42.76 -18.83
N SER A 466 -4.51 -42.72 -20.03
CA SER A 466 -4.17 -41.52 -20.80
C SER A 466 -5.34 -40.52 -20.78
N GLY A 467 -5.17 -39.44 -20.03
CA GLY A 467 -6.21 -38.48 -19.63
C GLY A 467 -6.81 -37.62 -20.74
N ASN A 468 -7.35 -38.22 -21.79
CA ASN A 468 -8.02 -37.55 -22.90
C ASN A 468 -9.55 -37.53 -22.75
N GLU A 469 -10.07 -37.66 -21.54
CA GLU A 469 -11.50 -37.54 -21.26
C GLU A 469 -11.79 -36.44 -20.23
N CYS A 470 -13.03 -35.95 -20.24
CA CYS A 470 -13.52 -35.01 -19.25
C CYS A 470 -13.64 -35.70 -17.89
N ALA A 471 -12.96 -35.20 -16.87
CA ALA A 471 -12.97 -35.79 -15.52
C ALA A 471 -14.35 -35.77 -14.83
N ALA A 472 -15.34 -35.04 -15.37
CA ALA A 472 -16.69 -34.94 -14.80
C ALA A 472 -17.74 -35.77 -15.56
N CYS A 473 -17.62 -35.87 -16.89
CA CYS A 473 -18.66 -36.49 -17.74
C CYS A 473 -18.11 -37.52 -18.73
N ALA A 474 -16.82 -37.87 -18.63
CA ALA A 474 -16.11 -38.83 -19.47
C ALA A 474 -16.13 -38.56 -21.00
N LYS A 475 -16.63 -37.40 -21.45
CA LYS A 475 -16.58 -37.02 -22.87
C LYS A 475 -15.14 -36.91 -23.36
N THR A 476 -14.89 -37.48 -24.52
CA THR A 476 -13.60 -37.49 -25.21
C THR A 476 -13.60 -36.49 -26.38
N PRO A 477 -12.43 -36.18 -26.97
CA PRO A 477 -12.37 -35.42 -28.22
C PRO A 477 -13.13 -36.08 -29.39
N ALA A 478 -13.33 -37.41 -29.37
CA ALA A 478 -14.13 -38.11 -30.38
C ALA A 478 -15.60 -37.69 -30.35
N ASP A 479 -16.09 -37.24 -29.19
CA ASP A 479 -17.44 -36.67 -29.01
C ASP A 479 -17.52 -35.18 -29.45
N GLY A 480 -16.48 -34.66 -30.11
CA GLY A 480 -16.38 -33.25 -30.50
C GLY A 480 -16.13 -32.28 -29.34
N ALA A 481 -15.86 -32.77 -28.14
CA ALA A 481 -15.67 -31.95 -26.95
C ALA A 481 -14.27 -31.31 -26.92
N ARG A 482 -14.19 -29.97 -26.81
CA ARG A 482 -12.93 -29.26 -26.57
C ARG A 482 -12.56 -29.32 -25.09
N LEU A 483 -11.61 -30.18 -24.75
CA LEU A 483 -11.14 -30.36 -23.38
C LEU A 483 -10.14 -29.26 -22.96
N ARG A 484 -10.39 -28.64 -21.81
CA ARG A 484 -9.54 -27.61 -21.19
C ARG A 484 -8.87 -28.17 -19.94
N LEU A 485 -7.56 -27.92 -19.77
CA LEU A 485 -6.84 -28.30 -18.56
C LEU A 485 -7.23 -27.42 -17.37
N CYS A 486 -7.27 -28.00 -16.17
CA CYS A 486 -7.37 -27.24 -14.93
C CYS A 486 -6.23 -26.21 -14.86
N ARG A 487 -6.56 -24.92 -14.67
CA ARG A 487 -5.56 -23.84 -14.61
C ARG A 487 -4.59 -23.99 -13.44
N GLY A 488 -5.03 -24.66 -12.37
CA GLY A 488 -4.23 -24.86 -11.16
C GLY A 488 -3.17 -25.95 -11.32
N CYS A 489 -3.61 -27.20 -11.44
CA CYS A 489 -2.72 -28.36 -11.43
C CYS A 489 -2.37 -28.90 -12.83
N ARG A 490 -2.99 -28.39 -13.91
CA ARG A 490 -2.79 -28.79 -15.32
C ARG A 490 -2.81 -30.31 -15.59
N SER A 491 -3.51 -31.07 -14.76
CA SER A 491 -3.41 -32.53 -14.77
C SER A 491 -4.74 -33.26 -14.95
N VAL A 492 -5.86 -32.52 -14.91
CA VAL A 492 -7.20 -33.01 -15.27
C VAL A 492 -7.79 -32.10 -16.34
N ARG A 493 -8.69 -32.66 -17.16
CA ARG A 493 -9.32 -31.98 -18.28
C ARG A 493 -10.85 -31.90 -18.09
N TYR A 494 -11.44 -30.80 -18.52
CA TYR A 494 -12.89 -30.57 -18.48
C TYR A 494 -13.39 -30.03 -19.82
N CYS A 495 -14.53 -30.52 -20.31
CA CYS A 495 -15.12 -30.03 -21.56
C CYS A 495 -15.80 -28.66 -21.41
N SER A 496 -16.18 -28.25 -20.19
CA SER A 496 -16.86 -26.99 -19.90
C SER A 496 -16.55 -26.47 -18.50
N LEU A 497 -16.90 -25.21 -18.24
CA LEU A 497 -16.77 -24.60 -16.91
C LEU A 497 -17.73 -25.27 -15.89
N GLU A 498 -18.88 -25.73 -16.34
CA GLU A 498 -19.85 -26.46 -15.52
C GLU A 498 -19.29 -27.79 -15.04
N CYS A 499 -18.68 -28.57 -15.94
CA CYS A 499 -17.99 -29.82 -15.59
C CYS A 499 -16.83 -29.59 -14.60
N MET A 500 -16.12 -28.46 -14.72
CA MET A 500 -15.07 -28.11 -13.75
C MET A 500 -15.66 -27.75 -12.38
N ARG A 501 -16.79 -27.03 -12.34
CA ARG A 501 -17.47 -26.66 -11.08
C ARG A 501 -18.10 -27.88 -10.39
N SER A 502 -18.72 -28.79 -11.14
CA SER A 502 -19.34 -29.99 -10.59
C SER A 502 -18.30 -30.95 -9.99
N ALA A 503 -17.14 -31.11 -10.64
CA ALA A 503 -16.04 -31.94 -10.14
C ALA A 503 -15.16 -31.23 -9.10
N TRP A 504 -15.32 -29.92 -8.88
CA TRP A 504 -14.44 -29.13 -8.00
C TRP A 504 -14.36 -29.64 -6.56
N PRO A 505 -15.47 -30.04 -5.89
CA PRO A 505 -15.41 -30.52 -4.50
C PRO A 505 -14.46 -31.72 -4.32
N GLY A 506 -14.47 -32.68 -5.25
CA GLY A 506 -13.55 -33.83 -5.22
C GLY A 506 -12.15 -33.51 -5.74
N HIS A 507 -12.01 -32.54 -6.65
CA HIS A 507 -10.73 -32.17 -7.24
C HIS A 507 -9.87 -31.24 -6.36
N ARG A 508 -10.49 -30.43 -5.49
CA ARG A 508 -9.82 -29.32 -4.78
C ARG A 508 -8.55 -29.75 -4.03
N GLN A 509 -8.64 -30.83 -3.26
CA GLN A 509 -7.52 -31.32 -2.45
C GLN A 509 -6.36 -31.80 -3.33
N ALA A 510 -6.64 -32.67 -4.31
CA ALA A 510 -5.64 -33.15 -5.26
C ALA A 510 -5.02 -32.02 -6.10
N CYS A 511 -5.80 -30.95 -6.39
CA CYS A 511 -5.29 -29.77 -7.08
C CYS A 511 -4.25 -29.02 -6.23
N GLN A 512 -4.52 -28.84 -4.93
CA GLN A 512 -3.60 -28.17 -4.00
C GLN A 512 -2.32 -28.97 -3.78
N GLU A 513 -2.43 -30.29 -3.59
CA GLU A 513 -1.27 -31.19 -3.43
C GLU A 513 -0.36 -31.13 -4.66
N ARG A 514 -0.93 -31.19 -5.87
CA ARG A 514 -0.17 -31.08 -7.12
C ARG A 514 0.49 -29.72 -7.32
N GLN A 515 -0.17 -28.64 -6.89
CA GLN A 515 0.43 -27.30 -6.91
C GLN A 515 1.62 -27.20 -5.94
N ALA A 516 1.49 -27.79 -4.75
CA ALA A 516 2.58 -27.84 -3.78
C ALA A 516 3.79 -28.60 -4.34
N THR A 517 3.59 -29.79 -4.91
CA THR A 517 4.69 -30.59 -5.49
C THR A 517 5.31 -29.94 -6.71
N ALA A 518 4.52 -29.27 -7.57
CA ALA A 518 5.03 -28.59 -8.76
C ALA A 518 5.92 -27.39 -8.40
N SER A 519 5.74 -26.80 -7.22
CA SER A 519 6.60 -25.70 -6.75
C SER A 519 7.95 -26.15 -6.20
N VAL A 520 8.10 -27.46 -5.91
CA VAL A 520 9.31 -28.05 -5.31
C VAL A 520 10.19 -28.77 -6.35
N ALA A 521 9.62 -29.17 -7.50
CA ALA A 521 10.39 -29.86 -8.54
C ALA A 521 11.51 -28.96 -9.11
N PRO A 522 12.79 -29.40 -9.08
CA PRO A 522 13.88 -28.66 -9.69
C PRO A 522 13.65 -28.53 -11.20
N ALA A 523 13.91 -27.34 -11.73
CA ALA A 523 13.75 -27.06 -13.16
C ALA A 523 14.50 -28.10 -14.00
N PRO A 524 13.91 -28.63 -15.08
CA PRO A 524 14.60 -29.57 -15.96
C PRO A 524 15.86 -28.90 -16.49
N GLN A 525 17.01 -29.52 -16.26
CA GLN A 525 18.28 -29.08 -16.83
C GLN A 525 18.13 -29.12 -18.35
N ALA A 526 18.29 -27.98 -19.00
CA ALA A 526 18.31 -27.89 -20.45
C ALA A 526 19.55 -28.64 -20.94
N VAL A 527 19.32 -29.67 -21.78
CA VAL A 527 20.37 -30.43 -22.47
C VAL A 527 20.89 -29.61 -23.65
#